data_AF-A0A5Q4BD76-F1
#
_entry.id   AF-A0A5Q4BD76-F1
#
_cell.length_a   1.000
_cell.length_b   1.000
_cell.length_c   1.000
_cell.angle_alpha   90.00
_cell.angle_beta   90.00
_cell.angle_gamma   90.00
#
_symmetry.space_group_name_H-M   'P 1'
#
loop_
_entity.id
_entity.type
_entity.pdbx_description
1 polymer ?
#
loop_
_entity_poly.entity_id
_entity_poly.type
_entity_poly.pdbx_seq_one_letter_code
_entity_poly.pdbx_strand_id
1 'polypeptide(L)'
;MVSEPEVQNDNVHSVYWPEGLRIQSRKVYSIDVRAWGAKKTGWSPWSELFVLETGFWYRHYWTSSLISTPWVEDSKSAPQPGDLFRKEFKTEGTIRSARLYGTPQGVHEAEINGLTRGPIKLAEIYDGEKYDATAEVNGWSSPKPVRRLETVAPLEVITTPSGKTILDFGQNLVEYVRIKHIKGQRGHQITLTHAEVPEKGELRTRPLRDCKAADIYTLRGDSNGESWEPRFSFHGFRYVQLDGWPSSGAGISEAVEAQMCHTDMEEIGNFFCSDEMVNKLYCNIRRSMRGIFLYVPTDCPQRDERLGWTGDLALFAPKATFIYYCFVILKNWLADVAFDQKMQGGVPPMVSPNVLLGHKNWGRIGANAIWHYMVVLAPWALYEETADLTLTILQDQYESMKTYIDVVPRNKSGLVHLWDFSFTNNPGDMSSFNHYVFCAVTKFLVERLAGSQRLKPGWKRSRAQPVLGAEYMHASAEHLTPYGRVSCPWKLCGEASGPQQLKVDVTVPALTEMEVVLPTRGGKRVEVVGSGDWSFTTDYERSYEWPVKELSIFP
;
A
#
# COMPACT_ATOMS: atom_id res chain seq x y z
N MET A 1 -5.87 33.96 18.66
CA MET A 1 -6.66 32.76 18.31
C MET A 1 -7.76 33.19 17.37
N VAL A 2 -8.17 32.33 16.45
CA VAL A 2 -9.42 32.49 15.68
C VAL A 2 -10.26 31.28 16.06
N SER A 3 -11.40 31.54 16.71
CA SER A 3 -12.43 30.55 16.96
C SER A 3 -13.55 30.78 15.96
N GLU A 4 -14.02 29.72 15.31
CA GLU A 4 -15.30 29.81 14.60
C GLU A 4 -16.45 29.99 15.60
N PRO A 5 -17.58 30.59 15.17
CA PRO A 5 -18.82 30.52 15.93
C PRO A 5 -19.32 29.07 16.04
N GLU A 6 -20.34 28.83 16.86
CA GLU A 6 -20.98 27.52 16.97
C GLU A 6 -21.62 27.10 15.63
N VAL A 7 -20.99 26.17 14.91
CA VAL A 7 -21.51 25.61 13.66
C VAL A 7 -22.37 24.39 13.98
N GLN A 8 -23.70 24.53 13.90
CA GLN A 8 -24.62 23.41 14.06
C GLN A 8 -24.58 22.49 12.83
N ASN A 9 -23.71 21.47 12.86
CA ASN A 9 -23.44 20.57 11.74
C ASN A 9 -23.20 19.12 12.22
N ASP A 10 -23.94 18.16 11.64
CA ASP A 10 -23.84 16.72 11.97
C ASP A 10 -22.64 16.01 11.29
N ASN A 11 -21.88 16.75 10.47
CA ASN A 11 -20.63 16.30 9.85
C ASN A 11 -19.44 16.77 10.67
N VAL A 12 -18.93 15.89 11.54
CA VAL A 12 -17.70 16.09 12.33
C VAL A 12 -16.42 15.62 11.62
N HIS A 13 -16.54 15.17 10.37
CA HIS A 13 -15.45 14.73 9.50
C HIS A 13 -15.51 15.52 8.19
N SER A 14 -14.36 15.77 7.57
CA SER A 14 -14.27 16.61 6.35
C SER A 14 -14.97 17.97 6.50
N VAL A 15 -14.62 18.71 7.55
CA VAL A 15 -15.06 20.11 7.75
C VAL A 15 -14.09 21.03 7.00
N TYR A 16 -14.61 22.08 6.35
CA TYR A 16 -13.78 23.08 5.67
C TYR A 16 -12.90 23.85 6.66
N TRP A 17 -11.76 24.35 6.16
CA TRP A 17 -10.90 25.24 6.92
C TRP A 17 -11.60 26.59 7.17
N PRO A 18 -11.52 27.19 8.38
CA PRO A 18 -12.26 28.39 8.75
C PRO A 18 -12.12 29.55 7.74
N GLU A 19 -13.24 30.03 7.21
CA GLU A 19 -13.27 31.00 6.08
C GLU A 19 -12.52 32.30 6.39
N GLY A 20 -12.61 32.76 7.64
CA GLY A 20 -11.92 33.98 8.11
C GLY A 20 -10.40 33.84 8.28
N LEU A 21 -9.83 32.63 8.23
CA LEU A 21 -8.43 32.36 8.53
C LEU A 21 -7.64 32.02 7.26
N ARG A 22 -7.23 33.03 6.49
CA ARG A 22 -6.43 32.80 5.27
C ARG A 22 -5.15 31.99 5.54
N ILE A 23 -5.03 30.85 4.86
CA ILE A 23 -3.83 30.00 4.89
C ILE A 23 -2.65 30.75 4.23
N GLN A 24 -1.49 30.71 4.89
CA GLN A 24 -0.22 31.29 4.46
C GLN A 24 0.82 30.18 4.26
N SER A 25 1.83 30.37 3.39
CA SER A 25 2.97 29.45 3.26
C SER A 25 3.97 29.57 4.41
N ARG A 26 4.70 28.48 4.72
CA ARG A 26 5.72 28.42 5.80
C ARG A 26 5.18 28.86 7.17
N LYS A 27 3.94 28.50 7.47
CA LYS A 27 3.20 28.97 8.65
C LYS A 27 2.75 27.78 9.49
N VAL A 28 3.11 27.81 10.77
CA VAL A 28 2.62 26.88 11.79
C VAL A 28 1.25 27.35 12.26
N TYR A 29 0.30 26.43 12.33
CA TYR A 29 -1.02 26.60 12.91
C TYR A 29 -1.21 25.55 14.02
N SER A 30 -1.92 25.94 15.08
CA SER A 30 -2.26 25.06 16.21
C SER A 30 -3.77 25.10 16.40
N ILE A 31 -4.38 23.92 16.50
CA ILE A 31 -5.82 23.68 16.35
C ILE A 31 -6.27 22.70 17.43
N ASP A 32 -7.29 23.07 18.17
CA ASP A 32 -8.04 22.19 19.06
C ASP A 32 -9.53 22.20 18.68
N VAL A 33 -10.24 21.12 18.98
CA VAL A 33 -11.66 20.94 18.65
C VAL A 33 -12.41 20.41 19.87
N ARG A 34 -13.65 20.86 20.04
CA ARG A 34 -14.62 20.27 20.98
C ARG A 34 -15.99 20.16 20.31
N ALA A 35 -16.81 19.23 20.76
CA ALA A 35 -18.15 18.99 20.21
C ALA A 35 -19.21 18.94 21.32
N TRP A 36 -20.46 19.27 20.99
CA TRP A 36 -21.61 19.10 21.87
C TRP A 36 -22.61 18.16 21.20
N GLY A 37 -22.74 16.93 21.70
CA GLY A 37 -23.74 15.99 21.21
C GLY A 37 -25.12 16.25 21.86
N ALA A 38 -26.19 16.20 21.06
CA ALA A 38 -27.58 16.50 21.48
C ALA A 38 -28.15 15.67 22.65
N LYS A 39 -27.43 14.63 23.12
CA LYS A 39 -27.78 13.80 24.29
C LYS A 39 -26.81 14.00 25.48
N LYS A 40 -26.02 15.09 25.50
CA LYS A 40 -25.09 15.45 26.58
C LYS A 40 -25.41 16.85 27.11
N THR A 41 -25.17 17.06 28.40
CA THR A 41 -25.48 18.30 29.14
C THR A 41 -24.43 19.41 28.97
N GLY A 42 -23.59 19.33 27.93
CA GLY A 42 -22.60 20.34 27.60
C GLY A 42 -21.56 19.84 26.59
N TRP A 43 -20.62 20.72 26.28
CA TRP A 43 -19.45 20.45 25.45
C TRP A 43 -18.57 19.33 26.00
N SER A 44 -17.89 18.62 25.09
CA SER A 44 -16.72 17.82 25.44
C SER A 44 -15.59 18.71 25.99
N PRO A 45 -14.58 18.12 26.65
CA PRO A 45 -13.26 18.72 26.71
C PRO A 45 -12.77 19.13 25.31
N TRP A 46 -11.85 20.09 25.25
CA TRP A 46 -11.04 20.31 24.05
C TRP A 46 -10.18 19.08 23.77
N SER A 47 -9.93 18.80 22.50
CA SER A 47 -8.98 17.80 22.05
C SER A 47 -7.56 18.14 22.51
N GLU A 48 -6.64 17.19 22.35
CA GLU A 48 -5.22 17.54 22.31
C GLU A 48 -4.96 18.53 21.16
N LEU A 49 -3.93 19.37 21.33
CA LEU A 49 -3.61 20.45 20.41
C LEU A 49 -2.88 19.89 19.17
N PHE A 50 -3.60 19.76 18.06
CA PHE A 50 -3.01 19.39 16.78
C PHE A 50 -2.19 20.56 16.22
N VAL A 51 -1.03 20.26 15.63
CA VAL A 51 -0.12 21.27 15.07
C VAL A 51 0.23 20.88 13.63
N LEU A 52 -0.09 21.77 12.69
CA LEU A 52 0.28 21.62 11.27
C LEU A 52 1.21 22.76 10.83
N GLU A 53 2.01 22.51 9.82
CA GLU A 53 2.83 23.54 9.16
C GLU A 53 2.66 23.47 7.65
N THR A 54 2.48 24.62 7.02
CA THR A 54 2.31 24.72 5.57
C THR A 54 3.62 24.78 4.82
N GLY A 55 3.70 24.09 3.68
CA GLY A 55 4.81 24.21 2.73
C GLY A 55 4.76 25.51 1.90
N PHE A 56 5.38 25.46 0.73
CA PHE A 56 5.18 26.46 -0.32
C PHE A 56 3.84 26.25 -1.04
N TRP A 57 2.99 27.29 -1.10
CA TRP A 57 1.68 27.21 -1.75
C TRP A 57 1.69 27.64 -3.23
N TYR A 58 2.64 28.49 -3.63
CA TYR A 58 2.77 28.99 -5.00
C TYR A 58 4.18 28.78 -5.55
N ARG A 59 4.29 28.47 -6.85
CA ARG A 59 5.58 28.25 -7.55
C ARG A 59 6.53 29.45 -7.47
N HIS A 60 6.03 30.67 -7.30
CA HIS A 60 6.85 31.88 -7.19
C HIS A 60 7.64 32.00 -5.88
N TYR A 61 7.33 31.21 -4.84
CA TYR A 61 8.12 31.18 -3.61
C TYR A 61 9.41 30.35 -3.72
N TRP A 62 9.50 29.49 -4.75
CA TRP A 62 10.71 28.71 -5.06
C TRP A 62 11.71 29.56 -5.85
N THR A 63 12.71 30.10 -5.16
CA THR A 63 13.81 30.89 -5.73
C THR A 63 15.00 30.06 -6.19
N SER A 64 14.94 28.73 -6.05
CA SER A 64 15.97 27.79 -6.52
C SER A 64 15.82 27.44 -8.00
N SER A 65 16.95 27.18 -8.66
CA SER A 65 17.00 26.55 -9.98
C SER A 65 17.13 25.03 -9.86
N LEU A 66 16.75 24.29 -10.90
CA LEU A 66 17.16 22.90 -11.06
C LEU A 66 18.67 22.85 -11.33
N ILE A 67 19.34 21.80 -10.86
CA ILE A 67 20.77 21.57 -11.08
C ILE A 67 20.99 20.13 -11.55
N SER A 68 22.02 19.92 -12.36
CA SER A 68 22.55 18.62 -12.78
C SER A 68 24.07 18.66 -12.72
N THR A 69 24.73 17.51 -12.84
CA THR A 69 26.17 17.48 -13.09
C THR A 69 26.47 17.74 -14.57
N PRO A 70 27.68 18.21 -14.93
CA PRO A 70 28.03 18.54 -16.30
C PRO A 70 28.36 17.32 -17.18
N TRP A 71 28.22 16.09 -16.65
CA TRP A 71 28.48 14.83 -17.35
C TRP A 71 27.23 13.96 -17.55
N VAL A 72 26.03 14.45 -17.21
CA VAL A 72 24.78 13.74 -17.54
C VAL A 72 24.57 13.75 -19.05
N GLU A 73 24.70 12.59 -19.68
CA GLU A 73 24.14 12.34 -21.02
C GLU A 73 22.63 12.04 -20.88
N ASP A 74 21.77 12.56 -21.77
CA ASP A 74 20.34 12.19 -21.86
C ASP A 74 20.18 10.79 -22.53
N SER A 75 20.98 9.84 -22.05
CA SER A 75 21.04 8.47 -22.56
C SER A 75 20.01 7.60 -21.86
N LYS A 76 19.00 7.18 -22.63
CA LYS A 76 17.87 6.35 -22.17
C LYS A 76 18.12 4.85 -22.35
N SER A 77 19.34 4.45 -22.72
CA SER A 77 19.72 3.06 -22.99
C SER A 77 20.53 2.39 -21.89
N ALA A 78 20.87 3.10 -20.81
CA ALA A 78 21.58 2.56 -19.66
C ALA A 78 21.23 3.34 -18.38
N PRO A 79 21.22 2.70 -17.19
CA PRO A 79 21.14 3.39 -15.91
C PRO A 79 22.31 4.36 -15.69
N GLN A 80 22.03 5.50 -15.07
CA GLN A 80 23.01 6.54 -14.74
C GLN A 80 23.63 6.31 -13.35
N PRO A 81 24.85 6.84 -13.07
CA PRO A 81 25.48 6.75 -11.75
C PRO A 81 24.78 7.64 -10.70
N GLY A 82 24.98 7.34 -9.41
CA GLY A 82 24.47 8.16 -8.32
C GLY A 82 25.34 9.41 -8.08
N ASP A 83 24.90 10.56 -8.59
CA ASP A 83 25.61 11.84 -8.44
C ASP A 83 25.51 12.44 -7.01
N LEU A 84 26.62 13.01 -6.53
CA LEU A 84 26.72 13.66 -5.22
C LEU A 84 26.75 15.20 -5.35
N PHE A 85 25.72 15.87 -4.82
CA PHE A 85 25.63 17.32 -4.77
C PHE A 85 25.95 17.84 -3.36
N ARG A 86 26.82 18.87 -3.24
CA ARG A 86 27.14 19.51 -1.95
C ARG A 86 27.03 21.03 -2.02
N LYS A 87 26.63 21.65 -0.89
CA LYS A 87 26.69 23.10 -0.70
C LYS A 87 27.07 23.45 0.74
N GLU A 88 28.22 24.10 0.90
CA GLU A 88 28.56 24.78 2.15
C GLU A 88 27.85 26.13 2.26
N PHE A 89 27.46 26.48 3.48
CA PHE A 89 26.91 27.77 3.88
C PHE A 89 27.28 28.05 5.35
N LYS A 90 27.18 29.31 5.75
CA LYS A 90 27.27 29.74 7.16
C LYS A 90 25.91 30.28 7.59
N THR A 91 25.65 30.28 8.89
CA THR A 91 24.46 30.89 9.50
C THR A 91 24.87 31.96 10.50
N GLU A 92 24.11 33.03 10.57
CA GLU A 92 24.36 34.17 11.47
C GLU A 92 23.24 34.26 12.52
N GLY A 93 23.62 34.53 13.77
CA GLY A 93 22.69 34.57 14.91
C GLY A 93 22.13 33.19 15.32
N THR A 94 21.14 33.21 16.22
CA THR A 94 20.54 32.01 16.80
C THR A 94 19.38 31.50 15.93
N ILE A 95 19.51 30.28 15.41
CA ILE A 95 18.46 29.65 14.59
C ILE A 95 17.26 29.27 15.46
N ARG A 96 16.09 29.89 15.22
CA ARG A 96 14.82 29.51 15.88
C ARG A 96 14.17 28.28 15.24
N SER A 97 14.26 28.14 13.92
CA SER A 97 13.77 27.00 13.16
C SER A 97 14.42 26.99 11.76
N ALA A 98 14.49 25.81 11.14
CA ALA A 98 14.94 25.62 9.77
C ALA A 98 14.04 24.60 9.05
N ARG A 99 13.91 24.73 7.73
CA ARG A 99 13.14 23.83 6.86
C ARG A 99 13.89 23.63 5.55
N LEU A 100 13.94 22.39 5.07
CA LEU A 100 14.41 22.06 3.73
C LEU A 100 13.20 21.84 2.82
N TYR A 101 13.24 22.42 1.63
CA TYR A 101 12.30 22.13 0.55
C TYR A 101 13.14 21.78 -0.68
N GLY A 102 12.94 20.58 -1.23
CA GLY A 102 13.65 20.07 -2.40
C GLY A 102 12.80 19.03 -3.12
N THR A 103 13.09 18.81 -4.39
CA THR A 103 12.50 17.72 -5.18
C THR A 103 13.45 17.38 -6.35
N PRO A 104 13.77 16.10 -6.58
CA PRO A 104 14.61 15.67 -7.70
C PRO A 104 13.79 15.44 -8.99
N GLN A 105 14.48 15.31 -10.12
CA GLN A 105 13.97 14.53 -11.26
C GLN A 105 14.60 13.14 -11.15
N GLY A 106 13.89 12.21 -10.52
CA GLY A 106 14.42 10.90 -10.10
C GLY A 106 14.19 10.68 -8.61
N VAL A 107 15.20 10.15 -7.89
CA VAL A 107 15.20 9.98 -6.43
C VAL A 107 16.36 10.73 -5.79
N HIS A 108 16.25 11.03 -4.48
CA HIS A 108 17.34 11.62 -3.71
C HIS A 108 17.28 11.23 -2.23
N GLU A 109 18.43 11.20 -1.58
CA GLU A 109 18.58 11.29 -0.12
C GLU A 109 19.16 12.68 0.17
N ALA A 110 18.59 13.40 1.15
CA ALA A 110 18.91 14.81 1.39
C ALA A 110 19.48 15.02 2.79
N GLU A 111 20.51 15.85 2.87
CA GLU A 111 21.45 15.88 3.99
C GLU A 111 21.72 17.31 4.48
N ILE A 112 21.61 17.54 5.80
CA ILE A 112 22.04 18.77 6.47
C ILE A 112 22.81 18.37 7.74
N ASN A 113 24.13 18.34 7.63
CA ASN A 113 25.05 17.82 8.66
C ASN A 113 24.86 16.31 8.95
N GLY A 114 24.42 15.54 7.95
CA GLY A 114 23.94 14.15 7.96
C GLY A 114 22.70 14.01 7.05
N LEU A 115 22.39 12.97 6.26
CA LEU A 115 22.98 11.65 5.88
C LEU A 115 23.24 11.43 4.37
N THR A 116 24.45 11.06 3.94
CA THR A 116 24.70 10.14 2.80
C THR A 116 26.03 9.37 2.94
N ARG A 117 26.10 8.19 2.31
CA ARG A 117 27.35 7.58 1.84
C ARG A 117 27.23 7.35 0.34
N GLY A 118 28.20 7.84 -0.43
CA GLY A 118 28.47 7.39 -1.79
C GLY A 118 29.74 6.53 -1.81
N PRO A 119 29.97 5.72 -2.87
CA PRO A 119 29.46 5.93 -4.22
C PRO A 119 28.62 4.77 -4.76
N ILE A 120 27.35 5.08 -5.05
CA ILE A 120 26.50 4.26 -5.92
C ILE A 120 27.02 4.41 -7.35
N LYS A 121 27.59 3.33 -7.91
CA LYS A 121 28.08 3.31 -9.30
C LYS A 121 26.94 3.17 -10.30
N LEU A 122 25.88 2.49 -9.88
CA LEU A 122 24.63 2.28 -10.60
C LEU A 122 23.57 1.94 -9.55
N ALA A 123 22.39 2.56 -9.64
CA ALA A 123 21.19 2.06 -8.98
C ALA A 123 19.98 2.40 -9.84
N GLU A 124 19.08 1.45 -9.99
CA GLU A 124 17.80 1.60 -10.65
C GLU A 124 16.80 0.60 -10.07
N ILE A 125 15.50 0.82 -10.32
CA ILE A 125 14.45 0.13 -9.58
C ILE A 125 14.30 -1.36 -9.92
N TYR A 126 14.79 -1.84 -11.06
CA TYR A 126 14.69 -3.25 -11.46
C TYR A 126 15.99 -4.01 -11.23
N ASP A 127 17.10 -3.53 -11.79
CA ASP A 127 18.34 -4.33 -11.85
C ASP A 127 19.04 -4.53 -10.50
N GLY A 128 18.96 -3.56 -9.59
CA GLY A 128 19.71 -3.54 -8.32
C GLY A 128 20.64 -2.34 -8.15
N GLU A 129 21.30 -2.28 -7.00
CA GLU A 129 22.35 -1.32 -6.67
C GLU A 129 23.75 -1.93 -6.76
N LYS A 130 24.69 -1.22 -7.40
CA LYS A 130 26.11 -1.54 -7.41
C LYS A 130 26.87 -0.51 -6.59
N TYR A 131 27.29 -0.92 -5.40
CA TYR A 131 27.97 -0.06 -4.43
C TYR A 131 29.44 -0.46 -4.28
N ASP A 132 30.33 0.53 -4.30
CA ASP A 132 31.78 0.34 -4.23
C ASP A 132 32.35 1.13 -3.06
N ALA A 133 32.45 0.48 -1.90
CA ALA A 133 32.98 1.11 -0.69
C ALA A 133 34.45 1.49 -0.84
N THR A 134 35.19 0.95 -1.83
CA THR A 134 36.59 1.31 -2.04
C THR A 134 36.77 2.78 -2.42
N ALA A 135 35.73 3.42 -2.96
CA ALA A 135 35.70 4.82 -3.37
C ALA A 135 34.85 5.72 -2.45
N GLU A 136 34.53 5.29 -1.21
CA GLU A 136 33.90 6.14 -0.19
C GLU A 136 34.76 7.37 0.15
N VAL A 137 34.14 8.56 0.18
CA VAL A 137 34.81 9.83 0.51
C VAL A 137 34.75 10.10 2.01
N ASN A 138 35.80 9.71 2.73
CA ASN A 138 35.93 9.95 4.16
C ASN A 138 35.80 11.44 4.52
N GLY A 139 35.05 11.74 5.58
CA GLY A 139 34.83 13.11 6.05
C GLY A 139 33.72 13.89 5.32
N TRP A 140 32.99 13.25 4.39
CA TRP A 140 31.82 13.85 3.76
C TRP A 140 30.73 14.25 4.77
N SER A 141 30.37 13.38 5.74
CA SER A 141 29.45 13.70 6.85
C SER A 141 29.51 12.71 8.05
N SER A 142 28.56 12.81 9.00
CA SER A 142 28.55 12.12 10.30
C SER A 142 27.09 11.85 10.78
N PRO A 143 26.79 10.85 11.68
CA PRO A 143 25.56 10.05 11.48
C PRO A 143 24.40 10.12 12.51
N LYS A 144 23.18 9.80 12.02
CA LYS A 144 22.06 9.11 12.71
C LYS A 144 21.26 8.23 11.68
N PRO A 145 20.52 7.17 12.05
CA PRO A 145 19.89 6.28 11.08
C PRO A 145 18.54 6.76 10.50
N VAL A 146 18.18 6.23 9.33
CA VAL A 146 16.87 6.38 8.64
C VAL A 146 15.78 5.56 9.35
N ARG A 147 14.50 5.96 9.21
CA ARG A 147 13.33 5.31 9.84
C ARG A 147 12.94 4.01 9.10
N ARG A 148 13.56 2.90 9.48
CA ARG A 148 13.11 1.53 9.13
C ARG A 148 11.77 1.24 9.82
N LEU A 149 10.84 0.55 9.13
CA LEU A 149 9.52 0.21 9.69
C LEU A 149 9.51 -1.17 10.35
N GLU A 150 10.08 -2.18 9.69
CA GLU A 150 10.15 -3.57 10.15
C GLU A 150 11.46 -4.21 9.65
N THR A 151 12.08 -5.07 10.46
CA THR A 151 13.34 -5.76 10.13
C THR A 151 13.16 -7.26 10.31
N VAL A 152 13.57 -8.06 9.33
CA VAL A 152 13.33 -9.51 9.28
C VAL A 152 14.67 -10.24 9.13
N ALA A 153 14.99 -11.14 10.06
CA ALA A 153 16.15 -12.03 9.95
C ALA A 153 15.82 -13.22 9.01
N PRO A 154 16.82 -13.83 8.34
CA PRO A 154 16.60 -15.08 7.62
C PRO A 154 16.18 -16.19 8.59
N LEU A 155 15.20 -16.99 8.17
CA LEU A 155 14.70 -18.16 8.90
C LEU A 155 15.62 -19.38 8.72
N GLU A 156 16.18 -19.54 7.52
CA GLU A 156 17.05 -20.67 7.16
C GLU A 156 18.19 -20.22 6.23
N VAL A 157 19.35 -20.89 6.34
CA VAL A 157 20.47 -20.77 5.41
C VAL A 157 20.63 -22.12 4.71
N ILE A 158 20.32 -22.17 3.43
CA ILE A 158 20.18 -23.37 2.61
C ILE A 158 21.40 -23.50 1.69
N THR A 159 22.03 -24.68 1.68
CA THR A 159 23.00 -25.05 0.64
C THR A 159 22.27 -25.71 -0.53
N THR A 160 22.39 -25.18 -1.74
CA THR A 160 21.70 -25.69 -2.93
C THR A 160 22.37 -26.95 -3.51
N PRO A 161 21.71 -27.72 -4.39
CA PRO A 161 22.32 -28.88 -5.05
C PRO A 161 23.60 -28.56 -5.85
N SER A 162 23.75 -27.34 -6.37
CA SER A 162 24.98 -26.85 -7.01
C SER A 162 26.02 -26.27 -6.05
N GLY A 163 25.76 -26.29 -4.74
CA GLY A 163 26.69 -25.85 -3.69
C GLY A 163 26.64 -24.35 -3.38
N LYS A 164 25.60 -23.63 -3.83
CA LYS A 164 25.40 -22.21 -3.52
C LYS A 164 24.76 -22.00 -2.16
N THR A 165 24.80 -20.77 -1.64
CA THR A 165 24.07 -20.37 -0.43
C THR A 165 22.80 -19.60 -0.81
N ILE A 166 21.65 -20.01 -0.28
CA ILE A 166 20.39 -19.27 -0.34
C ILE A 166 19.88 -18.99 1.07
N LEU A 167 19.40 -17.78 1.32
CA LEU A 167 18.62 -17.42 2.50
C LEU A 167 17.13 -17.64 2.22
N ASP A 168 16.38 -18.22 3.16
CA ASP A 168 14.91 -18.17 3.19
C ASP A 168 14.46 -17.25 4.33
N PHE A 169 13.68 -16.21 4.03
CA PHE A 169 13.10 -15.30 5.04
C PHE A 169 11.74 -15.76 5.61
N GLY A 170 11.28 -16.97 5.26
CA GLY A 170 10.02 -17.59 5.70
C GLY A 170 8.75 -16.96 5.11
N GLN A 171 8.87 -15.85 4.40
CA GLN A 171 7.78 -15.02 3.89
C GLN A 171 8.23 -14.30 2.61
N ASN A 172 7.32 -14.12 1.65
CA ASN A 172 7.57 -13.21 0.52
C ASN A 172 7.47 -11.76 1.02
N LEU A 173 8.58 -11.04 0.91
CA LEU A 173 8.85 -9.67 1.36
C LEU A 173 8.94 -8.74 0.14
N VAL A 174 8.99 -7.43 0.41
CA VAL A 174 9.35 -6.40 -0.57
C VAL A 174 10.24 -5.38 0.11
N GLU A 175 11.19 -4.82 -0.65
CA GLU A 175 12.22 -3.83 -0.32
C GLU A 175 13.63 -4.44 -0.44
N TYR A 176 14.47 -4.46 0.60
CA TYR A 176 15.89 -4.74 0.39
C TYR A 176 16.59 -5.50 1.53
N VAL A 177 17.76 -6.05 1.23
CA VAL A 177 18.63 -6.72 2.20
C VAL A 177 19.78 -5.80 2.64
N ARG A 178 20.08 -5.87 3.94
CA ARG A 178 21.15 -5.14 4.63
C ARG A 178 22.21 -6.12 5.13
N ILE A 179 23.47 -5.77 4.89
CA ILE A 179 24.64 -6.47 5.43
C ILE A 179 25.21 -5.68 6.63
N LYS A 180 25.54 -6.40 7.70
CA LYS A 180 26.08 -5.91 8.97
C LYS A 180 27.44 -6.55 9.27
N HIS A 181 28.34 -5.75 9.84
CA HIS A 181 29.65 -6.14 10.39
C HIS A 181 30.53 -7.08 9.52
N ILE A 182 30.36 -7.09 8.20
CA ILE A 182 31.05 -8.01 7.29
C ILE A 182 32.54 -7.68 7.18
N LYS A 183 33.40 -8.70 7.08
CA LYS A 183 34.85 -8.56 6.95
C LYS A 183 35.35 -9.38 5.77
N GLY A 184 36.26 -8.81 5.00
CA GLY A 184 36.86 -9.43 3.82
C GLY A 184 37.98 -8.56 3.26
N GLN A 185 38.54 -8.95 2.12
CA GLN A 185 39.61 -8.20 1.47
C GLN A 185 39.08 -6.97 0.72
N ARG A 186 39.89 -5.92 0.61
CA ARG A 186 39.55 -4.73 -0.20
C ARG A 186 39.38 -5.12 -1.67
N GLY A 187 38.29 -4.68 -2.30
CA GLY A 187 37.95 -5.03 -3.68
C GLY A 187 37.25 -6.40 -3.83
N HIS A 188 37.07 -7.16 -2.74
CA HIS A 188 36.25 -8.37 -2.74
C HIS A 188 34.78 -8.01 -2.96
N GLN A 189 34.04 -8.84 -3.70
CA GLN A 189 32.64 -8.59 -4.06
C GLN A 189 31.69 -9.64 -3.47
N ILE A 190 30.54 -9.17 -2.99
CA ILE A 190 29.40 -9.98 -2.58
C ILE A 190 28.22 -9.61 -3.49
N THR A 191 27.53 -10.61 -4.05
CA THR A 191 26.33 -10.43 -4.86
C THR A 191 25.11 -11.02 -4.13
N LEU A 192 24.01 -10.27 -4.11
CA LEU A 192 22.74 -10.65 -3.49
C LEU A 192 21.69 -10.73 -4.60
N THR A 193 21.33 -11.93 -5.03
CA THR A 193 20.30 -12.14 -6.08
C THR A 193 18.97 -12.53 -5.45
N HIS A 194 17.91 -11.77 -5.71
CA HIS A 194 16.63 -11.88 -5.03
C HIS A 194 15.58 -12.64 -5.88
N ALA A 195 14.74 -13.49 -5.26
CA ALA A 195 13.59 -14.11 -5.94
C ALA A 195 12.46 -14.51 -4.97
N GLU A 196 11.24 -14.68 -5.51
CA GLU A 196 10.05 -15.08 -4.72
C GLU A 196 10.00 -16.57 -4.36
N VAL A 197 10.59 -17.44 -5.18
CA VAL A 197 10.50 -18.91 -5.04
C VAL A 197 11.79 -19.62 -5.48
N PRO A 198 12.06 -20.84 -4.99
CA PRO A 198 13.07 -21.74 -5.56
C PRO A 198 12.45 -22.66 -6.63
N GLU A 199 13.28 -23.30 -7.43
CA GLU A 199 12.89 -24.39 -8.32
C GLU A 199 13.97 -25.48 -8.28
N LYS A 200 13.57 -26.73 -7.98
CA LYS A 200 14.47 -27.90 -7.83
C LYS A 200 15.63 -27.70 -6.82
N GLY A 201 15.47 -26.80 -5.86
CA GLY A 201 16.48 -26.48 -4.83
C GLY A 201 17.42 -25.30 -5.20
N GLU A 202 17.24 -24.68 -6.36
CA GLU A 202 18.00 -23.50 -6.80
C GLU A 202 17.12 -22.24 -6.84
N LEU A 203 17.73 -21.04 -6.89
CA LEU A 203 17.00 -19.77 -6.97
C LEU A 203 16.30 -19.61 -8.34
N ARG A 204 15.01 -19.29 -8.37
CA ARG A 204 14.22 -19.22 -9.62
C ARG A 204 14.03 -17.78 -10.10
N THR A 205 15.01 -17.24 -10.82
CA THR A 205 14.94 -15.87 -11.38
C THR A 205 14.13 -15.74 -12.69
N ARG A 206 13.82 -16.83 -13.40
CA ARG A 206 13.07 -16.79 -14.69
C ARG A 206 11.81 -15.90 -14.69
N PRO A 207 10.95 -15.88 -13.66
CA PRO A 207 9.74 -15.03 -13.65
C PRO A 207 10.01 -13.52 -13.54
N LEU A 208 11.25 -13.11 -13.25
CA LEU A 208 11.67 -11.71 -13.23
C LEU A 208 11.84 -11.12 -14.65
N ARG A 209 11.87 -11.98 -15.68
CA ARG A 209 12.16 -11.64 -17.09
C ARG A 209 13.53 -10.96 -17.23
N ASP A 210 13.63 -9.71 -17.69
CA ASP A 210 14.92 -9.03 -17.91
C ASP A 210 15.47 -8.32 -16.64
N CYS A 211 14.65 -8.21 -15.59
CA CYS A 211 15.04 -7.69 -14.27
C CYS A 211 16.04 -8.63 -13.57
N LYS A 212 17.23 -8.11 -13.23
CA LYS A 212 18.27 -8.91 -12.55
C LYS A 212 18.03 -9.08 -11.05
N ALA A 213 17.36 -8.13 -10.40
CA ALA A 213 17.13 -8.10 -8.95
C ALA A 213 18.39 -8.43 -8.11
N ALA A 214 19.54 -7.88 -8.53
CA ALA A 214 20.86 -8.30 -8.08
C ALA A 214 21.72 -7.12 -7.61
N ASP A 215 21.83 -6.98 -6.29
CA ASP A 215 22.71 -5.96 -5.69
C ASP A 215 24.15 -6.49 -5.56
N ILE A 216 25.14 -5.61 -5.74
CA ILE A 216 26.57 -5.96 -5.69
C ILE A 216 27.29 -4.99 -4.74
N TYR A 217 27.87 -5.52 -3.67
CA TYR A 217 28.67 -4.78 -2.70
C TYR A 217 30.17 -5.11 -2.85
N THR A 218 30.99 -4.08 -3.10
CA THR A 218 32.46 -4.21 -3.13
C THR A 218 33.07 -3.66 -1.84
N LEU A 219 33.78 -4.50 -1.09
CA LEU A 219 34.30 -4.19 0.25
C LEU A 219 35.49 -3.21 0.21
N ARG A 220 35.56 -2.30 1.17
CA ARG A 220 36.69 -1.35 1.34
C ARG A 220 37.91 -1.96 2.04
N GLY A 221 37.76 -3.08 2.75
CA GLY A 221 38.78 -3.78 3.52
C GLY A 221 38.85 -3.36 4.99
N ASP A 222 37.73 -3.01 5.62
CA ASP A 222 37.69 -2.50 7.00
C ASP A 222 37.84 -3.61 8.05
N SER A 223 38.93 -3.58 8.82
CA SER A 223 39.20 -4.56 9.88
C SER A 223 38.19 -4.50 11.03
N ASN A 224 37.48 -3.39 11.21
CA ASN A 224 36.42 -3.24 12.21
C ASN A 224 35.11 -3.93 11.77
N GLY A 225 34.90 -4.04 10.46
CA GLY A 225 33.68 -4.59 9.85
C GLY A 225 32.85 -3.53 9.14
N GLU A 226 32.36 -3.89 7.96
CA GLU A 226 31.61 -3.02 7.05
C GLU A 226 30.10 -3.25 7.21
N SER A 227 29.27 -2.31 6.77
CA SER A 227 27.82 -2.46 6.78
C SER A 227 27.21 -1.57 5.71
N TRP A 228 26.34 -2.15 4.89
CA TRP A 228 25.73 -1.53 3.71
C TRP A 228 24.29 -2.01 3.56
N GLU A 229 23.47 -1.14 3.00
CA GLU A 229 22.10 -1.36 2.56
C GLU A 229 21.88 -0.50 1.32
N PRO A 230 21.19 -1.00 0.28
CA PRO A 230 20.91 -0.21 -0.92
C PRO A 230 19.94 0.93 -0.62
N ARG A 231 19.87 1.89 -1.54
CA ARG A 231 19.26 3.21 -1.31
C ARG A 231 18.24 3.58 -2.38
N PHE A 232 18.50 3.19 -3.63
CA PHE A 232 17.71 3.59 -4.80
C PHE A 232 17.23 2.40 -5.65
N SER A 233 17.17 1.21 -5.05
CA SER A 233 16.63 -0.03 -5.62
C SER A 233 15.77 -0.75 -4.58
N PHE A 234 14.81 -1.55 -5.04
CA PHE A 234 13.98 -2.43 -4.22
C PHE A 234 13.68 -3.74 -4.97
N HIS A 235 13.33 -4.81 -4.25
CA HIS A 235 13.09 -6.14 -4.78
C HIS A 235 11.86 -6.78 -4.14
N GLY A 236 11.17 -7.68 -4.84
CA GLY A 236 10.14 -8.55 -4.24
C GLY A 236 10.66 -9.98 -4.13
N PHE A 237 10.78 -10.52 -2.92
CA PHE A 237 11.51 -11.76 -2.67
C PHE A 237 11.14 -12.47 -1.37
N ARG A 238 11.26 -13.80 -1.37
CA ARG A 238 11.39 -14.62 -0.15
C ARG A 238 12.81 -15.17 0.02
N TYR A 239 13.52 -15.33 -1.09
CA TYR A 239 14.79 -16.02 -1.18
C TYR A 239 15.88 -15.10 -1.72
N VAL A 240 17.09 -15.20 -1.15
CA VAL A 240 18.25 -14.44 -1.59
C VAL A 240 19.46 -15.35 -1.71
N GLN A 241 19.98 -15.51 -2.93
CA GLN A 241 21.23 -16.20 -3.18
C GLN A 241 22.40 -15.28 -2.85
N LEU A 242 23.36 -15.79 -2.07
CA LEU A 242 24.60 -15.10 -1.72
C LEU A 242 25.77 -15.71 -2.48
N ASP A 243 26.31 -14.98 -3.45
CA ASP A 243 27.54 -15.34 -4.14
C ASP A 243 28.70 -14.49 -3.61
N GLY A 244 29.89 -15.10 -3.46
CA GLY A 244 31.10 -14.40 -3.03
C GLY A 244 31.15 -14.06 -1.53
N TRP A 245 30.42 -14.73 -0.65
CA TRP A 245 30.51 -14.45 0.80
C TRP A 245 31.93 -14.75 1.35
N PRO A 246 32.57 -13.83 2.11
CA PRO A 246 34.00 -13.91 2.44
C PRO A 246 34.36 -14.81 3.64
N SER A 247 33.40 -15.23 4.48
CA SER A 247 33.58 -16.30 5.47
C SER A 247 33.09 -17.64 4.92
N SER A 248 33.53 -18.75 5.52
CA SER A 248 33.06 -20.11 5.15
C SER A 248 31.64 -20.40 5.69
N GLY A 249 30.66 -19.58 5.31
CA GLY A 249 29.26 -19.64 5.75
C GLY A 249 28.98 -19.15 7.18
N ALA A 250 29.98 -19.14 8.06
CA ALA A 250 29.82 -18.74 9.46
C ALA A 250 29.44 -17.26 9.61
N GLY A 251 28.41 -16.98 10.42
CA GLY A 251 27.95 -15.63 10.77
C GLY A 251 26.93 -15.00 9.80
N ILE A 252 26.41 -15.74 8.82
CA ILE A 252 25.51 -15.19 7.80
C ILE A 252 24.18 -14.71 8.39
N SER A 253 23.52 -15.50 9.24
CA SER A 253 22.20 -15.16 9.81
C SER A 253 22.23 -13.94 10.73
N GLU A 254 23.37 -13.69 11.38
CA GLU A 254 23.61 -12.53 12.23
C GLU A 254 24.01 -11.29 11.41
N ALA A 255 24.74 -11.50 10.31
CA ALA A 255 25.23 -10.46 9.41
C ALA A 255 24.15 -9.95 8.44
N VAL A 256 23.16 -10.75 8.07
CA VAL A 256 22.16 -10.39 7.04
C VAL A 256 20.77 -10.18 7.64
N GLU A 257 20.07 -9.14 7.20
CA GLU A 257 18.67 -8.88 7.55
C GLU A 257 17.93 -8.19 6.40
N ALA A 258 16.67 -8.52 6.16
CA ALA A 258 15.81 -7.77 5.26
C ALA A 258 15.19 -6.57 5.99
N GLN A 259 15.07 -5.45 5.28
CA GLN A 259 14.42 -4.23 5.74
C GLN A 259 13.11 -4.06 4.98
N MET A 260 12.01 -3.93 5.70
CA MET A 260 10.68 -3.70 5.16
C MET A 260 10.34 -2.22 5.27
N CYS A 261 10.03 -1.64 4.11
CA CYS A 261 9.47 -0.32 3.91
C CYS A 261 8.21 -0.43 3.04
N HIS A 262 7.39 0.61 3.01
CA HIS A 262 6.23 0.79 2.14
C HIS A 262 5.72 2.22 2.31
N THR A 263 4.68 2.62 1.55
CA THR A 263 3.91 3.83 1.90
C THR A 263 3.36 3.67 3.32
N ASP A 264 3.65 4.63 4.22
CA ASP A 264 3.26 4.61 5.64
C ASP A 264 1.74 4.87 5.81
N MET A 265 0.95 3.87 5.40
CA MET A 265 -0.52 3.87 5.48
C MET A 265 -0.97 3.31 6.83
N GLU A 266 -1.87 4.02 7.51
CA GLU A 266 -2.51 3.51 8.73
C GLU A 266 -3.29 2.23 8.45
N GLU A 267 -3.13 1.21 9.30
CA GLU A 267 -3.93 -0.01 9.25
C GLU A 267 -5.28 0.23 9.92
N ILE A 268 -6.33 0.28 9.11
CA ILE A 268 -7.69 0.59 9.57
C ILE A 268 -8.57 -0.65 9.70
N GLY A 269 -8.34 -1.68 8.90
CA GLY A 269 -9.14 -2.90 8.87
C GLY A 269 -8.36 -4.11 9.38
N ASN A 270 -9.01 -4.94 10.20
CA ASN A 270 -8.49 -6.25 10.62
C ASN A 270 -9.59 -7.32 10.57
N PHE A 271 -9.21 -8.58 10.38
CA PHE A 271 -10.10 -9.74 10.31
C PHE A 271 -9.46 -10.95 11.00
N PHE A 272 -10.29 -11.76 11.66
CA PHE A 272 -9.89 -13.01 12.32
C PHE A 272 -11.05 -14.03 12.32
N CYS A 273 -10.74 -15.33 12.26
CA CYS A 273 -11.72 -16.41 12.34
C CYS A 273 -11.14 -17.68 12.99
N SER A 274 -11.96 -18.72 13.13
CA SER A 274 -11.54 -20.01 13.71
C SER A 274 -10.71 -20.90 12.78
N ASP A 275 -10.41 -20.47 11.55
CA ASP A 275 -9.62 -21.21 10.57
C ASP A 275 -8.24 -20.56 10.39
N GLU A 276 -7.17 -21.30 10.69
CA GLU A 276 -5.80 -20.81 10.62
C GLU A 276 -5.31 -20.55 9.20
N MET A 277 -5.81 -21.29 8.19
CA MET A 277 -5.46 -21.07 6.79
C MET A 277 -6.12 -19.80 6.24
N VAL A 278 -7.36 -19.50 6.63
CA VAL A 278 -8.06 -18.27 6.27
C VAL A 278 -7.47 -17.06 7.01
N ASN A 279 -7.06 -17.21 8.27
CA ASN A 279 -6.26 -16.20 8.97
C ASN A 279 -4.92 -15.95 8.26
N LYS A 280 -4.21 -17.02 7.84
CA LYS A 280 -2.96 -16.90 7.07
C LYS A 280 -3.18 -16.27 5.70
N LEU A 281 -4.30 -16.54 5.02
CA LEU A 281 -4.71 -15.88 3.78
C LEU A 281 -4.88 -14.36 4.00
N TYR A 282 -5.59 -13.94 5.06
CA TYR A 282 -5.74 -12.51 5.37
C TYR A 282 -4.40 -11.82 5.70
N CYS A 283 -3.52 -12.48 6.45
CA CYS A 283 -2.15 -12.02 6.69
C CYS A 283 -1.32 -11.90 5.39
N ASN A 284 -1.47 -12.84 4.45
CA ASN A 284 -0.82 -12.75 3.14
C ASN A 284 -1.37 -11.56 2.33
N ILE A 285 -2.69 -11.34 2.33
CA ILE A 285 -3.33 -10.20 1.64
C ILE A 285 -2.82 -8.85 2.17
N ARG A 286 -2.75 -8.68 3.51
CA ARG A 286 -2.17 -7.47 4.13
C ARG A 286 -0.72 -7.24 3.68
N ARG A 287 0.10 -8.29 3.64
CA ARG A 287 1.50 -8.23 3.18
C ARG A 287 1.62 -7.90 1.68
N SER A 288 0.78 -8.48 0.82
CA SER A 288 0.71 -8.12 -0.61
C SER A 288 0.31 -6.67 -0.82
N MET A 289 -0.67 -6.14 -0.08
CA MET A 289 -1.03 -4.72 -0.21
C MET A 289 0.12 -3.79 0.23
N ARG A 290 0.77 -4.06 1.38
CA ARG A 290 1.96 -3.28 1.82
C ARG A 290 3.05 -3.27 0.75
N GLY A 291 3.42 -4.44 0.23
CA GLY A 291 4.53 -4.58 -0.72
C GLY A 291 4.27 -4.05 -2.14
N ILE A 292 3.04 -3.71 -2.50
CA ILE A 292 2.68 -3.25 -3.86
C ILE A 292 2.27 -1.75 -3.84
N PHE A 293 1.96 -1.18 -2.67
CA PHE A 293 1.65 0.25 -2.51
C PHE A 293 2.92 1.05 -2.19
N LEU A 294 3.76 1.24 -3.21
CA LEU A 294 5.06 1.91 -3.13
C LEU A 294 5.04 3.22 -3.96
N TYR A 295 4.48 4.29 -3.37
CA TYR A 295 4.16 5.58 -4.02
C TYR A 295 3.12 5.49 -5.15
N VAL A 296 3.27 4.54 -6.06
CA VAL A 296 2.28 4.06 -7.04
C VAL A 296 1.69 2.73 -6.55
N PRO A 297 0.39 2.45 -6.75
CA PRO A 297 -0.19 1.13 -6.54
C PRO A 297 0.12 0.23 -7.76
N THR A 298 1.28 -0.44 -7.74
CA THR A 298 1.78 -1.20 -8.90
C THR A 298 0.97 -2.48 -9.16
N ASP A 299 1.29 -3.28 -10.20
CA ASP A 299 0.79 -4.65 -10.31
C ASP A 299 1.56 -5.61 -9.39
N CYS A 300 2.87 -5.43 -9.32
CA CYS A 300 3.81 -6.33 -8.67
C CYS A 300 5.07 -5.60 -8.17
N PRO A 301 5.90 -6.22 -7.31
CA PRO A 301 7.09 -5.59 -6.75
C PRO A 301 8.44 -6.12 -7.28
N GLN A 302 8.48 -7.17 -8.11
CA GLN A 302 9.70 -7.95 -8.36
C GLN A 302 10.26 -7.86 -9.80
N ARG A 303 9.42 -8.05 -10.83
CA ARG A 303 9.88 -8.12 -12.22
C ARG A 303 10.14 -6.74 -12.83
N ASP A 304 10.58 -6.72 -14.07
CA ASP A 304 10.71 -5.58 -15.00
C ASP A 304 9.33 -5.02 -15.43
N GLU A 305 8.48 -4.69 -14.46
CA GLU A 305 7.17 -4.10 -14.72
C GLU A 305 6.82 -3.06 -13.66
N ARG A 306 6.20 -3.46 -12.53
CA ARG A 306 5.94 -2.58 -11.37
C ARG A 306 5.20 -1.30 -11.79
N LEU A 307 4.26 -1.44 -12.72
CA LEU A 307 3.50 -0.32 -13.29
C LEU A 307 2.17 -0.16 -12.56
N GLY A 308 1.69 1.08 -12.42
CA GLY A 308 0.36 1.34 -11.86
C GLY A 308 -0.76 0.96 -12.83
N TRP A 309 -1.01 -0.33 -13.00
CA TRP A 309 -2.03 -0.84 -13.93
C TRP A 309 -3.46 -0.52 -13.44
N THR A 310 -4.26 0.05 -14.34
CA THR A 310 -5.57 0.61 -13.98
C THR A 310 -6.63 -0.46 -13.69
N GLY A 311 -6.62 -1.60 -14.38
CA GLY A 311 -7.63 -2.67 -14.22
C GLY A 311 -7.48 -3.46 -12.93
N ASP A 312 -6.24 -3.72 -12.54
CA ASP A 312 -5.87 -4.37 -11.30
C ASP A 312 -6.42 -3.58 -10.11
N LEU A 313 -6.18 -2.27 -10.08
CA LEU A 313 -6.71 -1.42 -9.03
C LEU A 313 -8.20 -1.10 -9.19
N ALA A 314 -8.77 -1.11 -10.41
CA ALA A 314 -10.23 -1.05 -10.59
C ALA A 314 -10.93 -2.22 -9.89
N LEU A 315 -10.32 -3.41 -9.91
CA LEU A 315 -10.77 -4.57 -9.15
C LEU A 315 -10.44 -4.46 -7.66
N PHE A 316 -9.28 -3.93 -7.26
CA PHE A 316 -8.82 -3.99 -5.87
C PHE A 316 -9.19 -2.79 -4.98
N ALA A 317 -9.36 -1.56 -5.51
CA ALA A 317 -9.62 -0.37 -4.70
C ALA A 317 -10.82 -0.49 -3.74
N PRO A 318 -11.98 -1.08 -4.12
CA PRO A 318 -13.10 -1.31 -3.20
C PRO A 318 -12.85 -2.37 -2.10
N LYS A 319 -11.66 -2.98 -2.07
CA LYS A 319 -11.17 -3.92 -1.05
C LYS A 319 -9.99 -3.35 -0.27
N ALA A 320 -9.11 -2.60 -0.93
CA ALA A 320 -8.03 -1.84 -0.29
C ALA A 320 -8.52 -0.97 0.88
N THR A 321 -9.71 -0.36 0.73
CA THR A 321 -10.36 0.44 1.78
C THR A 321 -10.76 -0.34 3.04
N PHE A 322 -10.77 -1.68 3.01
CA PHE A 322 -11.07 -2.55 4.17
C PHE A 322 -9.79 -3.08 4.85
N ILE A 323 -8.63 -2.45 4.60
CA ILE A 323 -7.33 -2.90 5.10
C ILE A 323 -6.51 -1.70 5.58
N TYR A 324 -6.16 -0.79 4.67
CA TYR A 324 -5.30 0.37 4.96
C TYR A 324 -5.98 1.68 4.52
N TYR A 325 -5.65 2.78 5.21
CA TYR A 325 -6.07 4.13 4.85
C TYR A 325 -5.33 4.60 3.58
N CYS A 326 -5.76 4.07 2.44
CA CYS A 326 -5.17 4.30 1.13
C CYS A 326 -5.69 5.58 0.43
N PHE A 327 -6.53 6.39 1.09
CA PHE A 327 -7.15 7.58 0.50
C PHE A 327 -6.12 8.57 -0.08
N VAL A 328 -5.05 8.87 0.67
CA VAL A 328 -4.05 9.88 0.24
C VAL A 328 -3.26 9.42 -0.99
N ILE A 329 -2.72 8.20 -0.97
CA ILE A 329 -1.96 7.65 -2.10
C ILE A 329 -2.85 7.50 -3.34
N LEU A 330 -4.07 6.96 -3.19
CA LEU A 330 -4.95 6.77 -4.33
C LEU A 330 -5.52 8.09 -4.87
N LYS A 331 -5.80 9.10 -4.01
CA LYS A 331 -6.19 10.44 -4.47
C LYS A 331 -5.09 11.11 -5.30
N ASN A 332 -3.83 11.01 -4.87
CA ASN A 332 -2.70 11.58 -5.59
C ASN A 332 -2.52 10.88 -6.94
N TRP A 333 -2.46 9.55 -6.96
CA TRP A 333 -2.30 8.77 -8.19
C TRP A 333 -3.49 8.94 -9.17
N LEU A 334 -4.71 9.15 -8.67
CA LEU A 334 -5.87 9.51 -9.51
C LEU A 334 -5.72 10.89 -10.20
N ALA A 335 -4.91 11.80 -9.66
CA ALA A 335 -4.59 13.05 -10.36
C ALA A 335 -3.63 12.81 -11.55
N ASP A 336 -2.67 11.89 -11.39
CA ASP A 336 -1.78 11.45 -12.48
C ASP A 336 -2.58 10.73 -13.58
N VAL A 337 -3.51 9.83 -13.21
CA VAL A 337 -4.44 9.17 -14.15
C VAL A 337 -5.28 10.19 -14.92
N ALA A 338 -5.84 11.20 -14.25
CA ALA A 338 -6.63 12.25 -14.90
C ALA A 338 -5.78 13.14 -15.84
N PHE A 339 -4.50 13.36 -15.50
CA PHE A 339 -3.55 14.04 -16.39
C PHE A 339 -3.23 13.18 -17.62
N ASP A 340 -2.86 11.91 -17.44
CA ASP A 340 -2.56 10.97 -18.52
C ASP A 340 -3.77 10.77 -19.45
N GLN A 341 -4.98 10.66 -18.88
CA GLN A 341 -6.24 10.61 -19.63
C GLN A 341 -6.41 11.84 -20.52
N LYS A 342 -6.12 13.03 -20.00
CA LYS A 342 -6.20 14.29 -20.75
C LYS A 342 -5.16 14.33 -21.87
N MET A 343 -3.95 13.79 -21.65
CA MET A 343 -2.92 13.67 -22.69
C MET A 343 -3.31 12.65 -23.79
N GLN A 344 -4.07 11.61 -23.45
CA GLN A 344 -4.68 10.65 -24.39
C GLN A 344 -6.01 11.13 -25.00
N GLY A 345 -6.34 12.43 -24.94
CA GLY A 345 -7.54 12.97 -25.58
C GLY A 345 -8.87 12.52 -24.94
N GLY A 346 -8.82 12.08 -23.68
CA GLY A 346 -10.01 11.71 -22.89
C GLY A 346 -10.13 10.21 -22.59
N VAL A 347 -9.36 9.35 -23.25
CA VAL A 347 -9.28 7.92 -22.97
C VAL A 347 -8.36 7.69 -21.75
N PRO A 348 -8.80 7.04 -20.66
CA PRO A 348 -7.91 6.72 -19.53
C PRO A 348 -6.74 5.82 -19.96
N PRO A 349 -5.59 5.86 -19.27
CA PRO A 349 -4.45 5.03 -19.63
C PRO A 349 -4.59 3.58 -19.12
N MET A 350 -3.81 2.66 -19.70
CA MET A 350 -3.67 1.29 -19.19
C MET A 350 -2.82 1.23 -17.91
N VAL A 351 -1.84 2.13 -17.78
CA VAL A 351 -1.01 2.32 -16.58
C VAL A 351 -0.83 3.81 -16.30
N SER A 352 -0.70 4.20 -15.04
CA SER A 352 -0.25 5.56 -14.67
C SER A 352 0.88 5.49 -13.62
N PRO A 353 1.98 6.26 -13.76
CA PRO A 353 2.29 7.16 -14.88
C PRO A 353 2.45 6.44 -16.23
N ASN A 354 1.92 7.03 -17.30
CA ASN A 354 1.75 6.37 -18.61
C ASN A 354 3.05 6.25 -19.43
N VAL A 355 3.87 5.26 -19.09
CA VAL A 355 5.11 4.89 -19.82
C VAL A 355 4.88 4.10 -21.12
N LEU A 356 3.63 3.74 -21.45
CA LEU A 356 3.31 2.81 -22.56
C LEU A 356 2.98 3.49 -23.89
N LEU A 357 3.14 4.81 -24.01
CA LEU A 357 2.91 5.55 -25.25
C LEU A 357 3.78 5.01 -26.40
N GLY A 358 3.15 4.59 -27.50
CA GLY A 358 3.82 3.98 -28.65
C GLY A 358 4.13 2.48 -28.54
N HIS A 359 3.85 1.84 -27.40
CA HIS A 359 4.03 0.39 -27.25
C HIS A 359 3.02 -0.39 -28.12
N LYS A 360 3.49 -1.36 -28.92
CA LYS A 360 2.71 -2.01 -30.01
C LYS A 360 1.38 -2.65 -29.57
N ASN A 361 1.35 -3.21 -28.36
CA ASN A 361 0.19 -3.93 -27.84
C ASN A 361 -0.59 -3.04 -26.86
N TRP A 362 0.04 -2.65 -25.75
CA TRP A 362 -0.56 -1.89 -24.66
C TRP A 362 -0.66 -0.37 -24.86
N GLY A 363 0.05 0.21 -25.84
CA GLY A 363 0.05 1.64 -26.14
C GLY A 363 -1.07 2.08 -27.09
N ARG A 364 -2.11 1.25 -27.27
CA ARG A 364 -3.26 1.53 -28.14
C ARG A 364 -4.25 2.43 -27.40
N ILE A 365 -4.44 3.65 -27.90
CA ILE A 365 -5.41 4.61 -27.36
C ILE A 365 -6.83 4.17 -27.77
N GLY A 366 -7.54 3.52 -26.86
CA GLY A 366 -8.93 3.07 -27.03
C GLY A 366 -9.55 2.69 -25.69
N ALA A 367 -10.88 2.83 -25.53
CA ALA A 367 -11.54 2.60 -24.25
C ALA A 367 -11.66 1.10 -23.91
N ASN A 368 -10.92 0.65 -22.88
CA ASN A 368 -10.95 -0.75 -22.43
C ASN A 368 -11.90 -0.95 -21.24
N ALA A 369 -12.73 -1.99 -21.31
CA ALA A 369 -13.53 -2.46 -20.17
C ALA A 369 -12.62 -2.97 -19.05
N ILE A 370 -13.09 -2.93 -17.79
CA ILE A 370 -12.32 -3.24 -16.57
C ILE A 370 -11.20 -2.24 -16.32
N TRP A 371 -10.17 -2.17 -17.17
CA TRP A 371 -9.04 -1.23 -17.02
C TRP A 371 -9.49 0.21 -16.85
N HIS A 372 -10.29 0.74 -17.78
CA HIS A 372 -10.66 2.15 -17.73
C HIS A 372 -11.86 2.42 -16.81
N TYR A 373 -12.47 1.38 -16.21
CA TYR A 373 -13.48 1.55 -15.15
C TYR A 373 -12.88 2.14 -13.86
N MET A 374 -11.54 2.12 -13.71
CA MET A 374 -10.81 2.68 -12.58
C MET A 374 -11.21 4.12 -12.23
N VAL A 375 -11.39 4.97 -13.24
CA VAL A 375 -11.72 6.40 -13.07
C VAL A 375 -13.11 6.63 -12.44
N VAL A 376 -13.96 5.60 -12.39
CA VAL A 376 -15.25 5.62 -11.69
C VAL A 376 -15.18 4.84 -10.39
N LEU A 377 -14.65 3.62 -10.42
CA LEU A 377 -14.72 2.67 -9.30
C LEU A 377 -13.88 3.10 -8.09
N ALA A 378 -12.71 3.69 -8.28
CA ALA A 378 -11.86 4.09 -7.16
C ALA A 378 -12.27 5.40 -6.49
N PRO A 379 -12.57 6.51 -7.20
CA PRO A 379 -13.14 7.70 -6.55
C PRO A 379 -14.43 7.38 -5.79
N TRP A 380 -15.26 6.49 -6.34
CA TRP A 380 -16.46 6.00 -5.64
C TRP A 380 -16.14 5.18 -4.39
N ALA A 381 -15.19 4.23 -4.46
CA ALA A 381 -14.77 3.45 -3.29
C ALA A 381 -14.16 4.31 -2.17
N LEU A 382 -13.37 5.32 -2.52
CA LEU A 382 -12.80 6.28 -1.59
C LEU A 382 -13.87 7.15 -0.93
N TYR A 383 -14.86 7.62 -1.71
CA TYR A 383 -16.03 8.33 -1.18
C TYR A 383 -16.89 7.45 -0.26
N GLU A 384 -17.18 6.20 -0.65
CA GLU A 384 -17.93 5.27 0.19
C GLU A 384 -17.21 4.99 1.51
N GLU A 385 -15.88 4.89 1.52
CA GLU A 385 -15.13 4.65 2.76
C GLU A 385 -15.15 5.87 3.69
N THR A 386 -14.90 7.06 3.15
CA THR A 386 -14.63 8.26 3.97
C THR A 386 -15.86 9.12 4.27
N ALA A 387 -16.89 9.07 3.42
CA ALA A 387 -17.84 10.18 3.28
C ALA A 387 -17.13 11.55 3.31
N ASP A 388 -16.13 11.74 2.45
CA ASP A 388 -15.53 13.05 2.25
C ASP A 388 -16.55 14.03 1.66
N LEU A 389 -17.34 14.66 2.53
CA LEU A 389 -18.39 15.60 2.19
C LEU A 389 -17.86 17.03 1.90
N THR A 390 -16.53 17.25 1.95
CA THR A 390 -15.93 18.36 1.18
C THR A 390 -15.97 18.11 -0.33
N LEU A 391 -16.47 16.93 -0.75
CA LEU A 391 -16.68 16.47 -2.13
C LEU A 391 -15.41 16.35 -2.98
N THR A 392 -14.22 16.57 -2.41
CA THR A 392 -13.00 16.78 -3.21
C THR A 392 -12.71 15.61 -4.15
N ILE A 393 -12.63 14.38 -3.65
CA ILE A 393 -12.31 13.22 -4.50
C ILE A 393 -13.31 12.98 -5.64
N LEU A 394 -14.59 13.34 -5.46
CA LEU A 394 -15.59 13.22 -6.53
C LEU A 394 -15.59 14.44 -7.46
N GLN A 395 -15.38 15.66 -6.96
CA GLN A 395 -15.29 16.88 -7.77
C GLN A 395 -14.01 16.89 -8.63
N ASP A 396 -12.85 16.63 -8.01
CA ASP A 396 -11.54 16.57 -8.65
C ASP A 396 -11.53 15.57 -9.83
N GLN A 397 -12.36 14.52 -9.74
CA GLN A 397 -12.42 13.42 -10.71
C GLN A 397 -13.70 13.43 -11.58
N TYR A 398 -14.68 14.32 -11.34
CA TYR A 398 -15.97 14.28 -12.05
C TYR A 398 -15.82 14.48 -13.56
N GLU A 399 -14.91 15.37 -13.96
CA GLU A 399 -14.62 15.61 -15.38
C GLU A 399 -13.82 14.45 -16.01
N SER A 400 -12.99 13.73 -15.23
CA SER A 400 -12.36 12.47 -15.67
C SER A 400 -13.41 11.39 -15.97
N MET A 401 -14.38 11.20 -15.05
CA MET A 401 -15.49 10.27 -15.22
C MET A 401 -16.34 10.60 -16.46
N LYS A 402 -16.77 11.86 -16.60
CA LYS A 402 -17.57 12.32 -17.75
C LYS A 402 -16.82 12.09 -19.06
N THR A 403 -15.58 12.57 -19.14
CA THR A 403 -14.76 12.45 -20.35
C THR A 403 -14.58 10.98 -20.76
N TYR A 404 -14.38 10.06 -19.80
CA TYR A 404 -14.34 8.63 -20.10
C TYR A 404 -15.66 8.12 -20.68
N ILE A 405 -16.79 8.44 -20.03
CA ILE A 405 -18.13 8.03 -20.48
C ILE A 405 -18.49 8.60 -21.86
N ASP A 406 -17.96 9.78 -22.23
CA ASP A 406 -18.16 10.39 -23.55
C ASP A 406 -17.31 9.74 -24.66
N VAL A 407 -16.08 9.26 -24.36
CA VAL A 407 -15.23 8.56 -25.35
C VAL A 407 -15.52 7.06 -25.49
N VAL A 408 -16.29 6.43 -24.59
CA VAL A 408 -16.71 5.03 -24.72
C VAL A 408 -17.58 4.83 -25.98
N PRO A 409 -17.20 3.96 -26.95
CA PRO A 409 -17.91 3.80 -28.21
C PRO A 409 -19.36 3.31 -28.06
N ARG A 410 -20.32 4.06 -28.61
CA ARG A 410 -21.77 3.80 -28.45
C ARG A 410 -22.42 3.19 -29.71
N ASN A 411 -21.82 2.14 -30.27
CA ASN A 411 -22.32 1.48 -31.49
C ASN A 411 -23.60 0.67 -31.21
N LYS A 412 -24.76 1.27 -31.45
CA LYS A 412 -26.09 0.67 -31.20
C LYS A 412 -26.38 -0.62 -31.99
N SER A 413 -25.64 -0.93 -33.04
CA SER A 413 -25.84 -2.13 -33.89
C SER A 413 -24.68 -3.14 -33.82
N GLY A 414 -23.61 -2.85 -33.05
CA GLY A 414 -22.38 -3.65 -33.03
C GLY A 414 -22.04 -4.36 -31.72
N LEU A 415 -22.88 -4.26 -30.69
CA LEU A 415 -22.62 -4.80 -29.33
C LEU A 415 -22.76 -6.33 -29.22
N VAL A 416 -22.52 -7.08 -30.30
CA VAL A 416 -22.50 -8.56 -30.32
C VAL A 416 -21.20 -9.16 -29.77
N HIS A 417 -20.15 -8.35 -29.61
CA HIS A 417 -18.85 -8.78 -29.07
C HIS A 417 -18.46 -7.90 -27.87
N LEU A 418 -19.07 -8.17 -26.72
CA LEU A 418 -18.67 -7.60 -25.41
C LEU A 418 -17.31 -8.15 -24.92
N TRP A 419 -16.78 -9.18 -25.59
CA TRP A 419 -15.56 -9.88 -25.24
C TRP A 419 -14.76 -10.15 -26.52
N ASP A 420 -13.50 -9.69 -26.57
CA ASP A 420 -12.54 -10.04 -27.62
C ASP A 420 -11.58 -11.10 -27.09
N PHE A 421 -11.79 -12.35 -27.51
CA PHE A 421 -10.97 -13.49 -27.11
C PHE A 421 -9.65 -13.59 -27.89
N SER A 422 -9.37 -12.70 -28.85
CA SER A 422 -8.09 -12.70 -29.58
C SER A 422 -6.89 -12.30 -28.69
N PHE A 423 -7.15 -11.66 -27.55
CA PHE A 423 -6.13 -11.23 -26.58
C PHE A 423 -5.73 -12.31 -25.55
N THR A 424 -6.45 -13.43 -25.44
CA THR A 424 -6.19 -14.44 -24.40
C THR A 424 -5.12 -15.46 -24.81
N ASN A 425 -3.86 -15.04 -24.87
CA ASN A 425 -2.73 -15.95 -25.09
C ASN A 425 -1.52 -15.58 -24.21
N ASN A 426 -1.54 -16.02 -22.95
CA ASN A 426 -0.39 -15.99 -22.04
C ASN A 426 0.29 -17.38 -22.05
N PRO A 427 1.49 -17.53 -22.65
CA PRO A 427 2.16 -18.83 -22.77
C PRO A 427 2.80 -19.34 -21.45
N GLY A 428 2.63 -18.63 -20.33
CA GLY A 428 3.21 -18.99 -19.02
C GLY A 428 4.49 -18.21 -18.68
N ASP A 429 4.81 -17.17 -19.45
CA ASP A 429 5.97 -16.29 -19.18
C ASP A 429 5.63 -15.11 -18.26
N MET A 430 4.35 -14.75 -18.15
CA MET A 430 3.87 -13.78 -17.18
C MET A 430 3.38 -14.50 -15.93
N SER A 431 4.14 -14.42 -14.84
CA SER A 431 3.81 -15.04 -13.54
C SER A 431 4.43 -14.25 -12.38
N SER A 432 3.61 -13.90 -11.39
CA SER A 432 3.99 -13.22 -10.16
C SER A 432 3.46 -13.99 -8.96
N PHE A 433 4.24 -14.12 -7.88
CA PHE A 433 3.78 -14.67 -6.59
C PHE A 433 3.37 -13.58 -5.59
N ASN A 434 3.37 -12.30 -6.00
CA ASN A 434 2.84 -11.18 -5.25
C ASN A 434 2.06 -10.22 -6.15
N HIS A 435 0.72 -10.30 -6.10
CA HIS A 435 -0.18 -9.59 -7.00
C HIS A 435 -1.57 -9.44 -6.35
N TYR A 436 -2.06 -8.22 -6.14
CA TYR A 436 -3.23 -7.99 -5.27
C TYR A 436 -4.59 -8.31 -5.91
N VAL A 437 -4.68 -8.65 -7.20
CA VAL A 437 -5.97 -8.93 -7.86
C VAL A 437 -6.74 -10.05 -7.17
N PHE A 438 -6.04 -11.12 -6.76
CA PHE A 438 -6.63 -12.23 -6.00
C PHE A 438 -6.96 -11.89 -4.54
N CYS A 439 -6.41 -10.78 -4.00
CA CYS A 439 -6.77 -10.25 -2.69
C CYS A 439 -8.19 -9.65 -2.65
N ALA A 440 -8.90 -9.63 -3.78
CA ALA A 440 -10.32 -9.25 -3.88
C ALA A 440 -11.25 -10.02 -2.91
N VAL A 441 -10.83 -11.19 -2.41
CA VAL A 441 -11.58 -11.99 -1.42
C VAL A 441 -11.74 -11.32 -0.05
N THR A 442 -10.93 -10.32 0.32
CA THR A 442 -11.03 -9.63 1.62
C THR A 442 -12.44 -9.10 1.92
N LYS A 443 -13.11 -8.51 0.92
CA LYS A 443 -14.47 -7.98 1.11
C LYS A 443 -15.49 -9.10 1.40
N PHE A 444 -15.28 -10.33 0.92
CA PHE A 444 -16.08 -11.47 1.32
C PHE A 444 -15.80 -11.89 2.78
N LEU A 445 -14.52 -11.93 3.19
CA LEU A 445 -14.14 -12.26 4.57
C LEU A 445 -14.76 -11.26 5.56
N VAL A 446 -14.66 -9.96 5.29
CA VAL A 446 -15.21 -8.90 6.14
C VAL A 446 -16.74 -8.82 6.07
N GLU A 447 -17.34 -8.72 4.88
CA GLU A 447 -18.79 -8.45 4.74
C GLU A 447 -19.68 -9.68 4.86
N ARG A 448 -19.15 -10.89 4.67
CA ARG A 448 -19.91 -12.14 4.74
C ARG A 448 -19.49 -13.02 5.90
N LEU A 449 -18.21 -13.37 6.03
CA LEU A 449 -17.79 -14.30 7.08
C LEU A 449 -17.81 -13.64 8.47
N ALA A 450 -17.17 -12.48 8.66
CA ALA A 450 -17.37 -11.66 9.86
C ALA A 450 -18.72 -10.94 9.85
N GLY A 451 -19.20 -10.53 8.68
CA GLY A 451 -20.53 -9.93 8.49
C GLY A 451 -20.60 -8.42 8.63
N SER A 452 -19.47 -7.71 8.74
CA SER A 452 -19.41 -6.25 8.88
C SER A 452 -19.57 -5.57 7.52
N GLN A 453 -20.72 -4.92 7.30
CA GLN A 453 -21.13 -4.34 6.01
C GLN A 453 -21.28 -2.80 6.10
N ARG A 454 -20.74 -2.09 5.11
CA ARG A 454 -20.88 -0.65 4.93
C ARG A 454 -22.17 -0.35 4.14
N LEU A 455 -23.18 0.26 4.76
CA LEU A 455 -24.50 0.50 4.13
C LEU A 455 -24.72 1.95 3.64
N LYS A 456 -24.02 2.93 4.22
CA LYS A 456 -23.93 4.30 3.73
C LYS A 456 -22.46 4.73 3.70
N PRO A 457 -22.09 5.72 2.86
CA PRO A 457 -20.75 6.29 2.86
C PRO A 457 -20.26 6.70 4.25
N GLY A 458 -18.94 6.62 4.48
CA GLY A 458 -18.32 7.00 5.76
C GLY A 458 -18.72 6.12 6.93
N TRP A 459 -19.28 4.93 6.65
CA TRP A 459 -19.89 4.05 7.65
C TRP A 459 -21.02 4.71 8.49
N LYS A 460 -21.60 5.84 8.05
CA LYS A 460 -22.72 6.53 8.74
C LYS A 460 -23.88 5.59 9.07
N ARG A 461 -24.07 4.55 8.25
CA ARG A 461 -24.87 3.36 8.56
C ARG A 461 -24.07 2.12 8.20
N SER A 462 -24.05 1.16 9.11
CA SER A 462 -23.40 -0.14 8.96
C SER A 462 -24.40 -1.28 9.18
N ARG A 463 -23.96 -2.53 8.98
CA ARG A 463 -24.72 -3.73 9.35
C ARG A 463 -23.80 -4.82 9.86
N ALA A 464 -24.20 -5.50 10.93
CA ALA A 464 -23.66 -6.79 11.35
C ALA A 464 -24.61 -7.90 10.86
N GLN A 465 -24.18 -8.66 9.86
CA GLN A 465 -24.91 -9.82 9.34
C GLN A 465 -23.91 -10.93 8.98
N PRO A 466 -23.46 -11.74 9.96
CA PRO A 466 -22.59 -12.88 9.69
C PRO A 466 -23.33 -13.95 8.89
N VAL A 467 -22.68 -14.42 7.83
CA VAL A 467 -23.14 -15.54 7.01
C VAL A 467 -22.46 -16.79 7.54
N LEU A 468 -23.13 -17.41 8.51
CA LEU A 468 -22.67 -18.65 9.14
C LEU A 468 -22.60 -19.77 8.08
N GLY A 469 -21.42 -20.33 7.91
CA GLY A 469 -21.07 -21.27 6.85
C GLY A 469 -20.02 -22.26 7.32
N ALA A 470 -19.83 -23.35 6.57
CA ALA A 470 -18.82 -24.38 6.82
C ALA A 470 -18.74 -24.81 8.29
N GLU A 471 -17.52 -24.86 8.84
CA GLU A 471 -17.19 -25.26 10.21
C GLU A 471 -16.68 -24.09 11.07
N TYR A 472 -16.87 -22.85 10.60
CA TYR A 472 -16.44 -21.67 11.35
C TYR A 472 -17.20 -21.53 12.67
N MET A 473 -16.47 -21.50 13.78
CA MET A 473 -17.01 -21.38 15.14
C MET A 473 -16.99 -19.93 15.65
N HIS A 474 -16.16 -19.07 15.06
CA HIS A 474 -16.16 -17.62 15.28
C HIS A 474 -15.53 -16.89 14.11
N ALA A 475 -15.93 -15.63 13.91
CA ALA A 475 -15.17 -14.66 13.14
C ALA A 475 -15.41 -13.23 13.66
N SER A 476 -14.48 -12.34 13.38
CA SER A 476 -14.56 -10.92 13.69
C SER A 476 -13.94 -10.09 12.57
N ALA A 477 -14.46 -8.89 12.41
CA ALA A 477 -13.81 -7.82 11.67
C ALA A 477 -13.91 -6.54 12.49
N GLU A 478 -12.81 -5.80 12.50
CA GLU A 478 -12.73 -4.47 13.08
C GLU A 478 -12.35 -3.48 11.99
N HIS A 479 -12.93 -2.27 12.04
CA HIS A 479 -12.67 -1.25 11.04
C HIS A 479 -12.66 0.15 11.67
N LEU A 480 -11.55 0.89 11.54
CA LEU A 480 -11.43 2.27 11.96
C LEU A 480 -12.06 3.19 10.90
N THR A 481 -13.29 3.61 11.18
CA THR A 481 -14.06 4.52 10.33
C THR A 481 -13.70 5.98 10.64
N PRO A 482 -14.09 6.94 9.79
CA PRO A 482 -14.02 8.39 10.07
C PRO A 482 -14.68 8.85 11.38
N TYR A 483 -15.52 8.02 12.00
CA TYR A 483 -16.22 8.31 13.26
C TYR A 483 -15.70 7.48 14.45
N GLY A 484 -14.69 6.63 14.24
CA GLY A 484 -14.14 5.69 15.22
C GLY A 484 -14.32 4.22 14.81
N ARG A 485 -14.01 3.29 15.73
CA ARG A 485 -14.03 1.83 15.46
C ARG A 485 -15.46 1.30 15.31
N VAL A 486 -15.72 0.62 14.20
CA VAL A 486 -16.77 -0.41 14.06
C VAL A 486 -16.13 -1.76 14.38
N SER A 487 -16.83 -2.61 15.12
CA SER A 487 -16.40 -4.00 15.38
C SER A 487 -17.61 -4.94 15.32
N CYS A 488 -17.45 -6.11 14.70
CA CYS A 488 -18.50 -7.12 14.55
C CYS A 488 -18.03 -8.57 14.85
N PRO A 489 -17.48 -8.88 16.04
CA PRO A 489 -17.21 -10.26 16.46
C PRO A 489 -18.49 -11.08 16.68
N TRP A 490 -18.48 -12.32 16.18
CA TRP A 490 -19.48 -13.34 16.53
C TRP A 490 -18.81 -14.66 16.90
N LYS A 491 -19.53 -15.48 17.69
CA LYS A 491 -19.15 -16.85 18.00
C LYS A 491 -20.36 -17.76 18.20
N LEU A 492 -20.19 -19.04 17.90
CA LEU A 492 -21.11 -20.10 18.24
C LEU A 492 -20.71 -20.71 19.59
N CYS A 493 -21.69 -20.90 20.47
CA CYS A 493 -21.53 -21.55 21.77
C CYS A 493 -22.44 -22.80 21.83
N GLY A 494 -21.96 -23.86 22.49
CA GLY A 494 -22.56 -25.20 22.45
C GLY A 494 -21.75 -26.17 21.59
N GLU A 495 -22.11 -27.45 21.65
CA GLU A 495 -21.44 -28.52 20.89
C GLU A 495 -21.76 -28.45 19.39
N ALA A 496 -20.86 -28.94 18.53
CA ALA A 496 -21.04 -28.93 17.07
C ALA A 496 -22.21 -29.80 16.58
N SER A 497 -22.60 -30.80 17.38
CA SER A 497 -23.71 -31.74 17.14
C SER A 497 -24.99 -31.41 17.95
N GLY A 498 -24.98 -30.32 18.72
CA GLY A 498 -26.08 -29.93 19.60
C GLY A 498 -26.82 -28.66 19.15
N PRO A 499 -27.83 -28.20 19.90
CA PRO A 499 -28.40 -26.87 19.72
C PRO A 499 -27.31 -25.82 20.01
N GLN A 500 -26.98 -25.00 19.02
CA GLN A 500 -25.98 -23.96 19.15
C GLN A 500 -26.64 -22.61 19.45
N GLN A 501 -25.88 -21.73 20.08
CA GLN A 501 -26.28 -20.35 20.33
C GLN A 501 -25.28 -19.41 19.68
N LEU A 502 -25.78 -18.56 18.77
CA LEU A 502 -24.99 -17.48 18.18
C LEU A 502 -24.97 -16.30 19.13
N LYS A 503 -23.78 -15.89 19.57
CA LYS A 503 -23.53 -14.58 20.16
C LYS A 503 -22.91 -13.66 19.13
N VAL A 504 -23.43 -12.44 19.02
CA VAL A 504 -22.87 -11.36 18.20
C VAL A 504 -22.65 -10.15 19.11
N ASP A 505 -21.41 -9.71 19.24
CA ASP A 505 -21.05 -8.48 19.94
C ASP A 505 -20.71 -7.42 18.88
N VAL A 506 -21.16 -6.18 19.07
CA VAL A 506 -20.90 -5.09 18.12
C VAL A 506 -20.53 -3.79 18.82
N THR A 507 -19.55 -3.08 18.26
CA THR A 507 -19.19 -1.71 18.64
C THR A 507 -19.63 -0.78 17.52
N VAL A 508 -20.40 0.25 17.88
CA VAL A 508 -20.93 1.27 16.96
C VAL A 508 -20.36 2.64 17.32
N PRO A 509 -19.64 3.33 16.41
CA PRO A 509 -19.03 4.62 16.71
C PRO A 509 -20.05 5.76 16.86
N ALA A 510 -19.61 6.88 17.43
CA ALA A 510 -20.43 8.07 17.63
C ALA A 510 -21.00 8.60 16.30
N LEU A 511 -22.24 9.13 16.32
CA LEU A 511 -22.91 9.72 15.16
C LEU A 511 -23.13 8.76 13.96
N THR A 512 -23.13 7.44 14.23
CA THR A 512 -23.49 6.37 13.28
C THR A 512 -24.57 5.45 13.85
N GLU A 513 -25.16 4.61 12.99
CA GLU A 513 -26.13 3.57 13.33
C GLU A 513 -25.72 2.21 12.72
N MET A 514 -26.15 1.10 13.32
CA MET A 514 -25.93 -0.25 12.80
C MET A 514 -27.22 -1.06 12.75
N GLU A 515 -27.46 -1.75 11.64
CA GLU A 515 -28.44 -2.84 11.56
C GLU A 515 -27.80 -4.15 12.04
N VAL A 516 -28.32 -4.77 13.10
CA VAL A 516 -27.89 -6.10 13.54
C VAL A 516 -28.90 -7.12 13.04
N VAL A 517 -28.46 -8.06 12.20
CA VAL A 517 -29.33 -9.03 11.51
C VAL A 517 -28.99 -10.44 11.95
N LEU A 518 -29.84 -10.99 12.82
CA LEU A 518 -29.65 -12.26 13.49
C LEU A 518 -30.49 -13.35 12.81
N PRO A 519 -29.97 -14.56 12.57
CA PRO A 519 -30.79 -15.69 12.13
C PRO A 519 -31.78 -16.10 13.23
N THR A 520 -32.98 -16.52 12.83
CA THR A 520 -33.98 -17.11 13.73
C THR A 520 -34.64 -18.31 13.06
N ARG A 521 -35.24 -19.22 13.84
CA ARG A 521 -36.11 -20.27 13.28
C ARG A 521 -37.19 -19.61 12.40
N GLY A 522 -37.24 -20.02 11.13
CA GLY A 522 -38.16 -19.49 10.12
C GLY A 522 -37.84 -18.10 9.54
N GLY A 523 -36.70 -17.45 9.87
CA GLY A 523 -36.43 -16.11 9.33
C GLY A 523 -35.18 -15.42 9.85
N LYS A 524 -35.27 -14.10 10.01
CA LYS A 524 -34.21 -13.23 10.55
C LYS A 524 -34.83 -12.14 11.43
N ARG A 525 -34.21 -11.85 12.57
CA ARG A 525 -34.51 -10.66 13.40
C ARG A 525 -33.61 -9.52 12.95
N VAL A 526 -34.16 -8.31 12.85
CA VAL A 526 -33.41 -7.09 12.51
C VAL A 526 -33.63 -6.07 13.61
N GLU A 527 -32.54 -5.60 14.20
CA GLU A 527 -32.53 -4.57 15.24
C GLU A 527 -31.67 -3.39 14.75
N VAL A 528 -32.03 -2.16 15.08
CA VAL A 528 -31.24 -0.96 14.72
C VAL A 528 -30.75 -0.32 16.00
N VAL A 529 -29.44 -0.19 16.13
CA VAL A 529 -28.78 0.39 17.31
C VAL A 529 -27.93 1.60 16.93
N GLY A 530 -27.85 2.56 17.84
CA GLY A 530 -26.96 3.71 17.73
C GLY A 530 -25.60 3.45 18.38
N SER A 531 -24.78 4.49 18.45
CA SER A 531 -23.44 4.48 19.07
C SER A 531 -23.39 3.83 20.45
N GLY A 532 -22.44 2.90 20.65
CA GLY A 532 -22.24 2.14 21.88
C GLY A 532 -21.80 0.70 21.61
N ASP A 533 -21.56 -0.06 22.67
CA ASP A 533 -21.28 -1.50 22.62
C ASP A 533 -22.54 -2.29 22.95
N TRP A 534 -22.84 -3.31 22.14
CA TRP A 534 -24.08 -4.08 22.22
C TRP A 534 -23.79 -5.59 22.09
N SER A 535 -24.51 -6.41 22.87
CA SER A 535 -24.37 -7.87 22.88
C SER A 535 -25.71 -8.52 22.55
N PHE A 536 -25.74 -9.32 21.49
CA PHE A 536 -26.93 -10.02 21.01
C PHE A 536 -26.76 -11.53 21.06
N THR A 537 -27.88 -12.22 21.28
CA THR A 537 -27.96 -13.67 21.36
C THR A 537 -29.16 -14.17 20.56
N THR A 538 -28.99 -15.27 19.83
CA THR A 538 -30.06 -16.01 19.15
C THR A 538 -29.71 -17.50 19.08
N ASP A 539 -30.72 -18.37 19.06
CA ASP A 539 -30.51 -19.80 18.84
C ASP A 539 -30.16 -20.05 17.37
N TYR A 540 -29.16 -20.89 17.12
CA TYR A 540 -28.68 -21.25 15.80
C TYR A 540 -28.79 -22.76 15.56
N GLU A 541 -29.29 -23.10 14.37
CA GLU A 541 -29.53 -24.46 13.92
C GLU A 541 -29.02 -24.53 12.48
N ARG A 542 -27.98 -25.35 12.23
CA ARG A 542 -27.29 -25.39 10.94
C ARG A 542 -28.21 -26.03 9.89
N SER A 543 -28.67 -25.22 8.93
CA SER A 543 -29.69 -25.62 7.94
C SER A 543 -29.14 -26.21 6.63
N TYR A 544 -27.88 -26.64 6.62
CA TYR A 544 -27.20 -27.20 5.45
C TYR A 544 -26.16 -28.26 5.88
N GLU A 545 -25.91 -29.24 5.01
CA GLU A 545 -24.79 -30.18 5.15
C GLU A 545 -23.49 -29.54 4.67
N TRP A 546 -22.37 -29.84 5.33
CA TRP A 546 -21.02 -29.44 4.90
C TRP A 546 -20.15 -30.69 4.63
N PRO A 547 -19.31 -30.73 3.58
CA PRO A 547 -19.18 -29.74 2.50
C PRO A 547 -20.49 -29.56 1.73
N VAL A 548 -20.77 -28.34 1.29
CA VAL A 548 -21.87 -28.11 0.34
C VAL A 548 -21.58 -28.94 -0.90
N LYS A 549 -22.51 -29.85 -1.23
CA LYS A 549 -22.41 -30.73 -2.40
C LYS A 549 -22.21 -29.86 -3.64
N GLU A 550 -21.30 -30.27 -4.50
CA GLU A 550 -20.99 -29.53 -5.73
C GLU A 550 -22.27 -29.28 -6.52
N LEU A 551 -22.45 -28.04 -6.99
CA LEU A 551 -23.46 -27.75 -8.01
C LEU A 551 -23.01 -28.51 -9.26
N SER A 552 -23.89 -29.34 -9.83
CA SER A 552 -23.60 -30.00 -11.10
C SER A 552 -23.25 -28.90 -12.12
N ILE A 553 -22.11 -29.07 -12.80
CA ILE A 553 -21.56 -28.06 -13.69
C ILE A 553 -22.44 -28.05 -14.95
N PHE A 554 -23.46 -27.18 -14.91
CA PHE A 554 -24.63 -27.13 -15.79
C PHE A 554 -25.63 -28.30 -15.60
N PRO A 555 -26.90 -28.12 -16.04
CA PRO A 555 -27.84 -29.22 -16.27
C PRO A 555 -27.54 -30.01 -17.55
#